data_AF-A0A4R5KCX5-F1
#
_entry.id   AF-A0A4R5KCX5-F1
#
_cell.length_a   1.000
_cell.length_b   1.000
_cell.length_c   1.000
_cell.angle_alpha   90.00
_cell.angle_beta   90.00
_cell.angle_gamma   90.00
#
_symmetry.space_group_name_H-M   'P 1'
#
loop_
_entity.id
_entity.type
_entity.pdbx_description
1 polymer ?
#
loop_
_entity_poly.entity_id
_entity_poly.type
_entity_poly.pdbx_seq_one_letter_code
_entity_poly.pdbx_strand_id
1 'polypeptide(L)' 'MDAPERTLHAQDTAITCRLFVAFELGEKNWKLSLGDGVRAPSRCTVAAGDTASVLTAIAKAKARCHLHPDT' A
#
# COMPACT_ATOMS: atom_id res chain seq x y z
N MET A 1 -34.49 -11.85 26.86
CA MET A 1 -33.08 -11.66 27.23
C MET A 1 -32.42 -11.15 25.96
N ASP A 2 -32.48 -9.83 25.76
CA ASP A 2 -32.02 -9.17 24.54
C ASP A 2 -30.50 -9.26 24.45
N ALA A 3 -30.00 -9.85 23.36
CA ALA A 3 -28.58 -9.83 23.03
C ALA A 3 -28.23 -8.41 22.57
N PRO A 4 -27.10 -7.82 23.02
CA PRO A 4 -26.71 -6.52 22.53
C PRO A 4 -26.28 -6.70 21.07
N GLU A 5 -27.07 -6.16 20.15
CA GLU A 5 -26.63 -5.93 18.79
C GLU A 5 -25.35 -5.11 18.87
N ARG A 6 -24.24 -5.75 18.53
CA ARG A 6 -22.98 -5.04 18.31
C ARG A 6 -23.19 -4.22 17.04
N THR A 7 -23.72 -3.01 17.23
CA THR A 7 -23.61 -1.94 16.25
C THR A 7 -22.12 -1.73 16.05
N LEU A 8 -21.56 -2.43 15.06
CA LEU A 8 -20.32 -2.02 14.41
C LEU A 8 -20.61 -0.60 13.96
N HIS A 9 -20.16 0.37 14.76
CA HIS A 9 -19.98 1.72 14.28
C HIS A 9 -19.07 1.56 13.07
N ALA A 10 -19.68 1.46 11.90
CA ALA A 10 -19.10 1.81 10.62
C ALA A 10 -18.78 3.30 10.77
N GLN A 11 -17.69 3.57 11.49
CA GLN A 11 -16.98 4.81 11.31
C GLN A 11 -16.69 4.81 9.83
N ASP A 12 -17.46 5.62 9.12
CA ASP A 12 -17.21 6.10 7.78
C ASP A 12 -15.87 6.84 7.82
N THR A 13 -14.82 6.06 8.06
CA THR A 13 -13.45 6.43 7.80
C THR A 13 -13.43 6.27 6.31
N ALA A 14 -13.76 7.35 5.59
CA ALA A 14 -13.54 7.46 4.16
C ALA A 14 -12.18 6.80 3.92
N ILE A 15 -12.19 5.57 3.38
CA ILE A 15 -10.99 4.76 3.20
C ILE A 15 -10.19 5.60 2.25
N THR A 16 -9.27 6.39 2.79
CA THR A 16 -8.43 7.20 1.95
C THR A 16 -7.53 6.16 1.33
N CYS A 17 -7.82 5.81 0.08
CA CYS A 17 -7.11 4.86 -0.75
C CYS A 17 -5.65 5.36 -0.90
N ARG A 18 -4.85 5.18 0.15
CA ARG A 18 -3.47 5.65 0.26
C ARG A 18 -2.53 4.47 0.09
N LEU A 19 -1.52 4.67 -0.74
CA LEU A 19 -0.37 3.77 -0.80
C LEU A 19 0.75 4.36 0.05
N PHE A 20 1.20 3.60 1.04
CA PHE A 20 2.43 3.88 1.77
C PHE A 20 3.59 3.16 1.09
N VAL A 21 4.71 3.88 0.95
CA VAL A 21 5.93 3.35 0.34
C VAL A 21 7.11 3.67 1.26
N ALA A 22 7.87 2.65 1.63
CA ALA A 22 9.11 2.79 2.39
C ALA A 22 10.31 2.35 1.52
N PHE A 23 11.41 3.08 1.63
CA PHE A 23 12.66 2.80 0.91
C PHE A 23 13.80 2.55 1.91
N GLU A 24 14.49 1.43 1.77
CA GLU A 24 15.84 1.25 2.29
C GLU A 24 16.81 1.50 1.12
N LEU A 25 17.54 2.62 1.18
CA LEU A 25 18.47 3.00 0.12
C LEU A 25 19.87 2.48 0.42
N GLY A 26 20.35 1.54 -0.40
CA GLY A 26 21.76 1.20 -0.49
C GLY A 26 22.41 1.76 -1.75
N GLU A 27 23.74 1.76 -1.81
CA GLU A 27 24.50 2.31 -2.94
C GLU A 27 24.18 1.64 -4.28
N LYS A 28 23.98 0.32 -4.26
CA LYS A 28 23.74 -0.48 -5.48
C LYS A 28 22.30 -0.93 -5.64
N ASN A 29 21.56 -1.02 -4.53
CA ASN A 29 20.22 -1.59 -4.51
C ASN A 29 19.34 -0.85 -3.52
N TRP A 30 18.08 -0.68 -3.88
CA TRP A 30 17.04 -0.15 -3.00
C TRP A 30 16.03 -1.23 -2.70
N LYS A 31 15.63 -1.38 -1.43
CA LYS A 31 14.50 -2.24 -1.06
C LYS A 31 13.27 -1.38 -0.84
N LEU A 32 12.17 -1.79 -1.44
CA LEU A 32 10.88 -1.12 -1.33
C LEU A 32 9.91 -2.00 -0.57
N SER A 33 9.15 -1.39 0.34
CA SER A 33 7.96 -1.98 0.95
C SER A 33 6.75 -1.13 0.61
N LEU A 34 5.72 -1.73 0.01
CA LEU A 34 4.52 -1.03 -0.46
C LEU A 34 3.24 -1.64 0.12
N GLY A 35 2.38 -0.83 0.73
CA GLY A 35 1.14 -1.31 1.35
C GLY A 35 0.10 -0.23 1.59
N ASP A 36 -1.11 -0.66 1.90
CA ASP A 36 -2.29 0.18 2.20
C ASP A 36 -2.55 0.29 3.72
N GLY A 37 -1.69 -0.31 4.55
CA GLY A 37 -1.88 -0.39 6.00
C GLY A 37 -2.88 -1.45 6.47
N VAL A 38 -3.53 -2.17 5.54
CA VAL A 38 -4.52 -3.22 5.85
C VAL A 38 -3.94 -4.61 5.65
N ARG A 39 -3.19 -4.81 4.56
CA ARG A 39 -2.61 -6.12 4.19
C ARG A 39 -1.09 -6.12 4.36
N ALA A 40 -0.51 -7.33 4.39
CA ALA A 40 0.94 -7.47 4.34
C ALA A 40 1.53 -6.69 3.13
N PRO A 41 2.58 -5.88 3.34
CA PRO A 41 3.17 -5.08 2.27
C PRO A 41 3.91 -5.98 1.28
N SER A 42 3.84 -5.62 -0.01
CA SER A 42 4.70 -6.23 -1.03
C SER A 42 6.12 -5.69 -0.88
N ARG A 43 7.12 -6.56 -1.03
CA ARG A 43 8.54 -6.20 -0.95
C ARG A 43 9.26 -6.53 -2.25
N CYS A 44 10.11 -5.62 -2.72
CA CYS A 44 10.97 -5.87 -3.87
C CYS A 44 12.30 -5.13 -3.73
N THR A 45 13.33 -5.64 -4.41
CA THR A 45 14.63 -4.98 -4.52
C THR A 45 14.82 -4.54 -5.96
N VAL A 46 15.29 -3.31 -6.14
CA VAL A 46 15.61 -2.73 -7.46
C VAL A 46 17.04 -2.20 -7.45
N ALA A 47 17.64 -2.06 -8.63
CA ALA A 47 18.93 -1.39 -8.74
C ALA A 47 18.79 0.08 -8.31
N ALA A 48 19.82 0.62 -7.64
CA ALA A 48 19.83 2.02 -7.25
C ALA A 48 19.72 2.92 -8.49
N GLY A 49 18.81 3.90 -8.43
CA GLY A 49 18.54 4.81 -9.55
C GLY A 49 17.60 4.26 -10.64
N ASP A 50 17.18 2.99 -10.57
CA ASP A 50 16.20 2.43 -11.51
C ASP A 50 14.78 2.90 -11.18
N THR A 51 14.48 4.12 -11.59
CA THR A 51 13.18 4.77 -11.38
C THR A 51 12.05 4.08 -12.14
N ALA A 52 12.32 3.44 -13.29
CA ALA A 52 11.32 2.72 -14.06
C ALA A 52 10.80 1.48 -13.31
N SER A 53 11.71 0.72 -12.69
CA SER A 53 11.34 -0.41 -11.84
C SER A 53 10.58 0.03 -10.59
N VAL A 54 10.95 1.17 -9.99
CA VAL A 54 10.21 1.77 -8.86
C VAL A 54 8.77 2.13 -9.26
N LEU A 55 8.58 2.84 -10.37
CA LEU A 55 7.25 3.20 -10.87
C LEU A 55 6.40 1.96 -11.19
N THR A 56 7.02 0.93 -11.77
CA THR A 56 6.37 -0.35 -12.04
C THR A 56 5.93 -1.05 -10.75
N ALA A 57 6.77 -1.05 -9.71
CA ALA A 57 6.44 -1.63 -8.41
C ALA A 57 5.27 -0.87 -7.75
N ILE A 58 5.26 0.45 -7.83
CA ILE A 58 4.16 1.30 -7.33
C ILE A 58 2.86 1.00 -8.07
N ALA A 59 2.88 0.93 -9.42
CA ALA A 59 1.69 0.62 -10.21
C ALA A 59 1.08 -0.75 -9.84
N LYS A 60 1.93 -1.77 -9.68
CA LYS A 60 1.52 -3.11 -9.21
C LYS A 60 0.91 -3.05 -7.80
N ALA A 61 1.50 -2.29 -6.89
CA ALA A 61 1.00 -2.14 -5.54
C ALA A 61 -0.35 -1.40 -5.50
N LYS A 62 -0.52 -0.34 -6.29
CA LYS A 62 -1.80 0.38 -6.44
C LYS A 62 -2.91 -0.56 -6.91
N ALA A 63 -2.66 -1.35 -7.96
CA ALA A 63 -3.61 -2.34 -8.46
C ALA A 63 -4.00 -3.37 -7.39
N ARG A 64 -3.01 -3.91 -6.65
CA ARG A 64 -3.24 -4.86 -5.55
C ARG A 64 -4.06 -4.26 -4.40
N CYS A 65 -3.87 -2.98 -4.12
CA CYS A 65 -4.55 -2.23 -3.07
C CYS A 65 -5.89 -1.63 -3.55
N HIS A 66 -6.33 -1.91 -4.79
CA HIS A 66 -7.55 -1.35 -5.39
C HIS A 66 -7.59 0.18 -5.37
N LEU A 67 -6.41 0.79 -5.44
CA LEU A 67 -6.24 2.24 -5.52
C LEU A 67 -6.39 2.61 -6.99
N HIS A 68 -7.63 2.80 -7.43
CA HIS A 68 -7.89 3.28 -8.77
C HIS A 68 -7.35 4.71 -8.89
N PRO A 69 -6.74 5.10 -10.02
CA PRO A 69 -6.52 6.51 -10.28
C PRO A 69 -7.88 7.21 -10.25
N ASP A 70 -8.01 8.27 -9.45
CA ASP A 70 -9.16 9.17 -9.54
C ASP A 70 -9.31 9.57 -11.01
N THR A 71 -10.48 9.28 -11.57
CA THR A 71 -10.84 9.59 -12.96
C THR A 71 -11.19 11.07 -13.08
#